data_AF-A0A6N7IYF7-F1
#
_entry.id   AF-A0A6N7IYF7-F1
#
_cell.length_a   1.000
_cell.length_b   1.000
_cell.length_c   1.000
_cell.angle_alpha   90.00
_cell.angle_beta   90.00
_cell.angle_gamma   90.00
#
_symmetry.space_group_name_H-M   'P 1'
#
loop_
_entity.id
_entity.type
_entity.pdbx_description
1 polymer ?
#
loop_
_entity_poly.entity_id
_entity_poly.type
_entity_poly.pdbx_seq_one_letter_code
_entity_poly.pdbx_strand_id
1 'polypeptide(L)'
;MIWFTADLHFGHESVIKMQNRPFKDYRDMDDALIHHINECVGPNDRLFILGDVSHHITVGETNALVKRLHGRKYLLLGNHDMTGEPEKCQYDESLFEYVGYYKKMNANNMNIIMMHFPMLSWPKAMAGSVMLHGHIHSGPEYNEANIKAGIRRYDVGVDANNYYPVSIEQVKQWAEQTPVSITSRENLYIPGVWTAEPVSLGRFEEEHPDRKLVVYDSNENRELTEYHDEETLKKKIKDAHSIRDGFWKVTI
;
A
#
# COMPACT_ATOMS: atom_id res chain seq x y z
N MET A 1 17.35 11.03 13.42
CA MET A 1 17.15 10.46 12.07
C MET A 1 15.66 10.39 11.75
N ILE A 2 15.30 10.27 10.47
CA ILE A 2 13.91 10.05 10.01
C ILE A 2 13.83 8.67 9.35
N TRP A 3 12.81 7.92 9.72
CA TRP A 3 12.52 6.57 9.26
C TRP A 3 11.08 6.43 8.81
N PHE A 4 10.83 5.51 7.89
CA PHE A 4 9.52 5.21 7.31
C PHE A 4 9.27 3.71 7.34
N THR A 5 8.03 3.31 7.58
CA THR A 5 7.55 1.92 7.46
C THR A 5 6.06 1.96 7.12
N ALA A 6 5.47 0.88 6.62
CA ALA A 6 4.02 0.71 6.48
C ALA A 6 3.64 -0.77 6.63
N ASP A 7 2.34 -1.04 6.71
CA ASP A 7 1.77 -2.39 6.56
C ASP A 7 2.30 -3.39 7.61
N LEU A 8 2.47 -2.90 8.85
CA LEU A 8 2.94 -3.73 9.97
C LEU A 8 2.00 -4.91 10.20
N HIS A 9 0.68 -4.65 10.13
CA HIS A 9 -0.37 -5.64 10.32
C HIS A 9 -0.15 -6.51 11.58
N PHE A 10 0.18 -5.87 12.70
CA PHE A 10 0.28 -6.57 13.96
C PHE A 10 -0.98 -7.38 14.27
N GLY A 11 -0.82 -8.63 14.71
CA GLY A 11 -1.96 -9.52 14.98
C GLY A 11 -2.55 -10.24 13.77
N HIS A 12 -2.07 -9.99 12.55
CA HIS A 12 -2.74 -10.46 11.34
C HIS A 12 -2.23 -11.83 10.85
N GLU A 13 -2.74 -12.92 11.41
CA GLU A 13 -2.32 -14.29 11.03
C GLU A 13 -2.42 -14.57 9.51
N SER A 14 -3.49 -14.11 8.86
CA SER A 14 -3.72 -14.37 7.43
C SER A 14 -2.70 -13.68 6.52
N VAL A 15 -2.14 -12.52 6.90
CA VAL A 15 -1.22 -11.76 6.04
C VAL A 15 0.04 -12.53 5.73
N ILE A 16 0.47 -13.39 6.66
CA ILE A 16 1.64 -14.26 6.51
C ILE A 16 1.49 -15.14 5.28
N LYS A 17 0.33 -15.78 5.13
CA LYS A 17 0.06 -16.64 3.96
C LYS A 17 -0.27 -15.84 2.71
N MET A 18 -1.02 -14.74 2.85
CA MET A 18 -1.44 -13.93 1.69
C MET A 18 -0.24 -13.28 1.00
N GLN A 19 0.73 -12.78 1.77
CA GLN A 19 1.89 -12.05 1.25
C GLN A 19 3.19 -12.87 1.32
N ASN A 20 3.09 -14.17 1.60
CA ASN A 20 4.24 -15.07 1.76
C ASN A 20 5.30 -14.55 2.76
N ARG A 21 4.86 -13.92 3.86
CA ARG A 21 5.79 -13.45 4.88
C ARG A 21 6.47 -14.65 5.55
N PRO A 22 7.79 -14.63 5.81
CA PRO A 22 8.56 -15.78 6.27
C PRO A 22 8.46 -15.95 7.80
N PHE A 23 7.29 -15.78 8.38
CA PHE A 23 7.05 -15.90 9.82
C PHE A 23 6.20 -17.11 10.14
N LYS A 24 6.43 -17.71 11.30
CA LYS A 24 5.70 -18.91 11.71
C LYS A 24 4.22 -18.62 12.02
N ASP A 25 3.98 -17.53 12.73
CA ASP A 25 2.67 -17.07 13.20
C ASP A 25 2.73 -15.55 13.44
N TYR A 26 1.59 -14.91 13.71
CA TYR A 26 1.58 -13.44 13.87
C TYR A 26 2.43 -12.98 15.05
N ARG A 27 2.63 -13.79 16.10
CA ARG A 27 3.43 -13.37 17.26
C ARG A 27 4.90 -13.30 16.91
N ASP A 28 5.38 -14.30 16.19
CA ASP A 28 6.73 -14.33 15.61
C ASP A 28 6.96 -13.13 14.68
N MET A 29 5.99 -12.81 13.81
CA MET A 29 6.02 -11.63 12.95
C MET A 29 6.06 -10.31 13.75
N ASP A 30 5.15 -10.14 14.72
CA ASP A 30 5.04 -8.92 15.52
C ASP A 30 6.36 -8.64 16.25
N ASP A 31 6.96 -9.66 16.87
CA ASP A 31 8.23 -9.55 17.58
C ASP A 31 9.40 -9.27 16.64
N ALA A 32 9.46 -9.91 15.48
CA ALA A 32 10.49 -9.66 14.47
C ALA A 32 10.43 -8.23 13.92
N LEU A 33 9.24 -7.74 13.57
CA LEU A 33 9.05 -6.38 13.08
C LEU A 33 9.44 -5.33 14.13
N ILE A 34 9.06 -5.53 15.39
CA ILE A 34 9.49 -4.66 16.49
C ILE A 34 11.01 -4.68 16.64
N HIS A 35 11.63 -5.86 16.55
CA HIS A 35 13.09 -6.01 16.62
C HIS A 35 13.80 -5.24 15.50
N HIS A 36 13.42 -5.47 14.24
CA HIS A 36 14.02 -4.79 13.09
C HIS A 36 13.84 -3.27 13.15
N ILE A 37 12.67 -2.80 13.56
CA ILE A 37 12.44 -1.36 13.76
C ILE A 37 13.37 -0.83 14.85
N ASN A 38 13.45 -1.48 16.01
CA ASN A 38 14.22 -0.99 17.15
C ASN A 38 15.74 -1.10 16.95
N GLU A 39 16.20 -2.00 16.07
CA GLU A 39 17.60 -2.10 15.65
C GLU A 39 18.04 -0.87 14.85
N CYS A 40 17.16 -0.34 14.00
CA CYS A 40 17.44 0.81 13.14
C CYS A 40 17.07 2.17 13.78
N VAL A 41 15.93 2.21 14.46
CA VAL A 41 15.31 3.44 14.95
C VAL A 41 15.73 3.69 16.39
N GLY A 42 16.41 4.81 16.63
CA GLY A 42 16.75 5.26 17.97
C GLY A 42 15.54 5.82 18.72
N PRO A 43 15.57 5.89 20.07
CA PRO A 43 14.43 6.36 20.88
C PRO A 43 13.99 7.80 20.59
N ASN A 44 14.90 8.64 20.09
CA ASN A 44 14.64 10.05 19.76
C ASN A 44 14.45 10.32 18.26
N ASP A 45 14.53 9.28 17.42
CA ASP A 45 14.31 9.41 15.98
C ASP A 45 12.83 9.63 15.66
N ARG A 46 12.52 10.01 14.42
CA ARG A 46 11.13 10.16 13.95
C ARG A 46 10.80 8.94 13.10
N LEU A 47 9.76 8.21 13.49
CA LEU A 47 9.25 7.05 12.74
C LEU A 47 7.89 7.41 12.14
N PHE A 48 7.82 7.48 10.82
CA PHE A 48 6.57 7.60 10.08
C PHE A 48 6.05 6.21 9.76
N ILE A 49 4.85 5.90 10.22
CA ILE A 49 4.13 4.65 9.96
C ILE A 49 3.03 4.97 8.97
N LEU A 50 3.17 4.51 7.72
CA LEU A 50 2.26 4.80 6.62
C LEU A 50 1.14 3.76 6.51
N GLY A 51 0.40 3.63 7.61
CA GLY A 51 -0.87 2.92 7.67
C GLY A 51 -0.78 1.44 8.01
N ASP A 52 -1.94 0.88 8.31
CA ASP A 52 -2.21 -0.53 8.56
C ASP A 52 -1.32 -1.10 9.69
N VAL A 53 -1.47 -0.50 10.87
CA VAL A 53 -0.68 -0.84 12.06
C VAL A 53 -1.01 -2.24 12.58
N SER A 54 -2.30 -2.58 12.64
CA SER A 54 -2.75 -3.86 13.22
C SER A 54 -4.03 -4.37 12.59
N HIS A 55 -4.25 -5.68 12.63
CA HIS A 55 -5.51 -6.30 12.22
C HIS A 55 -5.83 -7.52 13.10
N HIS A 56 -7.12 -7.73 13.41
CA HIS A 56 -7.63 -8.86 14.23
C HIS A 56 -7.14 -8.96 15.69
N ILE A 57 -6.57 -7.89 16.24
CA ILE A 57 -6.28 -7.75 17.69
C ILE A 57 -7.01 -6.54 18.26
N THR A 58 -7.11 -6.49 19.60
CA THR A 58 -7.78 -5.37 20.27
C THR A 58 -6.93 -4.09 20.19
N VAL A 59 -7.60 -2.93 20.24
CA VAL A 59 -6.93 -1.62 20.35
C VAL A 59 -5.93 -1.57 21.51
N GLY A 60 -6.24 -2.21 22.64
CA GLY A 60 -5.35 -2.29 23.79
C GLY A 60 -4.05 -3.06 23.50
N GLU A 61 -4.16 -4.19 22.79
CA GLU A 61 -3.01 -4.97 22.33
C GLU A 61 -2.18 -4.17 21.30
N THR A 62 -2.83 -3.54 20.32
CA THR A 62 -2.14 -2.68 19.34
C THR A 62 -1.38 -1.55 20.04
N ASN A 63 -2.02 -0.83 20.97
CA ASN A 63 -1.39 0.23 21.74
C ASN A 63 -0.18 -0.28 22.55
N ALA A 64 -0.26 -1.50 23.09
CA ALA A 64 0.85 -2.12 23.80
C ALA A 64 2.03 -2.45 22.85
N LEU A 65 1.76 -2.93 21.64
CA LEU A 65 2.79 -3.19 20.62
C LEU A 65 3.42 -1.88 20.12
N VAL A 66 2.62 -0.87 19.80
CA VAL A 66 3.11 0.46 19.39
C VAL A 66 4.01 1.09 20.44
N LYS A 67 3.73 0.90 21.75
CA LYS A 67 4.60 1.38 22.83
C LYS A 67 6.00 0.74 22.83
N ARG A 68 6.14 -0.50 22.33
CA ARG A 68 7.43 -1.20 22.23
C ARG A 68 8.32 -0.65 21.11
N LEU A 69 7.75 0.04 20.12
CA LEU A 69 8.52 0.65 19.04
C LEU A 69 9.32 1.85 19.55
N HIS A 70 10.57 1.96 19.13
CA HIS A 70 11.41 3.14 19.31
C HIS A 70 10.95 4.30 18.44
N GLY A 71 11.43 5.50 18.79
CA GLY A 71 11.20 6.74 18.06
C GLY A 71 9.90 7.45 18.45
N ARG A 72 9.81 8.70 18.01
CA ARG A 72 8.62 9.54 18.07
C ARG A 72 7.78 9.24 16.84
N LYS A 73 6.57 8.71 17.06
CA LYS A 73 5.78 8.06 16.00
C LYS A 73 4.84 9.05 15.32
N TYR A 74 4.68 8.90 14.01
CA TYR A 74 3.79 9.70 13.18
C TYR A 74 2.96 8.72 12.35
N LEU A 75 1.66 8.65 12.55
CA LEU A 75 0.77 7.74 11.84
C LEU A 75 0.12 8.44 10.64
N LEU A 76 0.27 7.83 9.47
CA LEU A 76 -0.57 8.14 8.30
C LEU A 76 -1.61 7.04 8.18
N LEU A 77 -2.88 7.35 8.41
CA LEU A 77 -3.95 6.36 8.52
C LEU A 77 -4.12 5.55 7.22
N GLY A 78 -4.08 4.22 7.35
CA GLY A 78 -4.50 3.24 6.35
C GLY A 78 -5.94 2.77 6.56
N ASN A 79 -6.40 1.85 5.71
CA ASN A 79 -7.77 1.34 5.79
C ASN A 79 -8.05 0.52 7.06
N HIS A 80 -7.02 -0.08 7.67
CA HIS A 80 -7.17 -0.86 8.90
C HIS A 80 -7.03 -0.05 10.18
N ASP A 81 -6.78 1.27 10.12
CA ASP A 81 -6.49 2.08 11.31
C ASP A 81 -7.70 2.84 11.89
N MET A 82 -8.90 2.67 11.31
CA MET A 82 -10.07 3.51 11.60
C MET A 82 -11.16 2.80 12.42
N THR A 83 -11.91 3.54 13.24
CA THR A 83 -13.00 3.00 14.10
C THR A 83 -14.30 2.67 13.36
N GLY A 84 -14.31 2.65 12.02
CA GLY A 84 -15.52 2.57 11.20
C GLY A 84 -16.31 3.89 11.10
N GLU A 85 -15.99 4.89 11.92
CA GLU A 85 -16.37 6.28 11.69
C GLU A 85 -15.33 6.91 10.73
N PRO A 86 -15.76 7.68 9.72
CA PRO A 86 -14.83 8.39 8.85
C PRO A 86 -13.88 9.26 9.67
N GLU A 87 -12.59 9.25 9.31
CA GLU A 87 -11.59 10.18 9.86
C GLU A 87 -11.22 9.99 11.33
N LYS A 88 -11.61 8.87 11.95
CA LYS A 88 -11.31 8.59 13.36
C LYS A 88 -10.35 7.42 13.53
N CYS A 89 -9.17 7.72 14.06
CA CYS A 89 -8.18 6.72 14.44
C CYS A 89 -8.72 5.86 15.60
N GLN A 90 -8.51 4.55 15.54
CA GLN A 90 -8.93 3.65 16.61
C GLN A 90 -7.92 3.51 17.76
N TYR A 91 -6.72 4.05 17.61
CA TYR A 91 -5.64 3.91 18.57
C TYR A 91 -5.61 5.05 19.59
N ASP A 92 -4.79 4.88 20.63
CA ASP A 92 -4.48 5.98 21.55
C ASP A 92 -3.60 7.00 20.82
N GLU A 93 -4.21 8.12 20.39
CA GLU A 93 -3.52 9.18 19.65
C GLU A 93 -2.34 9.78 20.43
N SER A 94 -2.30 9.68 21.77
CA SER A 94 -1.18 10.17 22.57
C SER A 94 0.13 9.40 22.33
N LEU A 95 0.06 8.23 21.68
CA LEU A 95 1.23 7.46 21.24
C LEU A 95 1.92 8.04 20.00
N PHE A 96 1.30 9.03 19.35
CA PHE A 96 1.76 9.61 18.10
C PHE A 96 1.90 11.14 18.21
N GLU A 97 2.96 11.70 17.64
CA GLU A 97 3.10 13.16 17.47
C GLU A 97 2.20 13.71 16.35
N TYR A 98 1.68 12.82 15.51
CA TYR A 98 0.81 13.14 14.40
C TYR A 98 -0.04 11.94 14.01
N VAL A 99 -1.31 12.19 13.74
CA VAL A 99 -2.23 11.25 13.10
C VAL A 99 -2.97 11.99 11.99
N GLY A 100 -3.09 11.39 10.81
CA GLY A 100 -3.83 11.96 9.69
C GLY A 100 -3.65 11.15 8.41
N TYR A 101 -4.26 11.53 7.30
CA TYR A 101 -4.18 10.73 6.06
C TYR A 101 -3.00 11.08 5.15
N TYR A 102 -2.47 12.29 5.31
CA TYR A 102 -1.61 12.89 4.31
C TYR A 102 -0.64 13.86 4.94
N LYS A 103 0.64 13.77 4.56
CA LYS A 103 1.65 14.71 5.05
C LYS A 103 2.65 15.09 3.96
N LYS A 104 2.99 16.38 3.93
CA LYS A 104 4.12 16.91 3.16
C LYS A 104 5.28 17.20 4.09
N MET A 105 6.49 16.92 3.62
CA MET A 105 7.72 17.25 4.34
C MET A 105 8.77 17.71 3.33
N ASN A 106 9.60 18.67 3.74
CA ASN A 106 10.88 18.91 3.08
C ASN A 106 11.98 18.46 4.04
N ALA A 107 12.82 17.54 3.59
CA ALA A 107 13.94 17.04 4.37
C ALA A 107 15.03 16.56 3.41
N ASN A 108 16.31 16.77 3.76
CA ASN A 108 17.46 16.48 2.90
C ASN A 108 17.36 17.08 1.48
N ASN A 109 16.81 18.30 1.38
CA ASN A 109 16.54 18.99 0.11
C ASN A 109 15.59 18.21 -0.83
N MET A 110 14.81 17.27 -0.30
CA MET A 110 13.84 16.44 -1.01
C MET A 110 12.44 16.81 -0.53
N ASN A 111 11.52 17.05 -1.49
CA ASN A 111 10.11 17.21 -1.19
C ASN A 111 9.47 15.82 -1.13
N ILE A 112 8.88 15.48 0.01
CA ILE A 112 8.30 14.16 0.30
C ILE A 112 6.81 14.33 0.53
N ILE A 113 6.03 13.50 -0.15
CA ILE A 113 4.58 13.36 -0.02
C ILE A 113 4.32 11.98 0.59
N MET A 114 3.55 11.90 1.66
CA MET A 114 3.27 10.67 2.39
C MET A 114 1.76 10.45 2.48
N MET A 115 1.32 9.23 2.16
CA MET A 115 -0.04 8.74 2.30
C MET A 115 0.02 7.20 2.31
N HIS A 116 -0.86 6.51 3.03
CA HIS A 116 -0.89 5.04 2.99
C HIS A 116 -1.13 4.51 1.56
N PHE A 117 -2.12 5.07 0.86
CA PHE A 117 -2.45 4.68 -0.50
C PHE A 117 -1.48 5.29 -1.54
N PRO A 118 -1.00 4.50 -2.53
CA PRO A 118 -0.19 5.03 -3.61
C PRO A 118 -0.96 6.05 -4.45
N MET A 119 -0.39 7.25 -4.61
CA MET A 119 -0.97 8.26 -5.48
C MET A 119 -0.50 8.04 -6.92
N LEU A 120 -1.45 8.04 -7.86
CA LEU A 120 -1.11 8.10 -9.29
C LEU A 120 -0.45 9.42 -9.66
N SER A 121 -0.85 10.53 -9.03
CA SER A 121 -0.20 11.82 -9.21
C SER A 121 -0.12 12.57 -7.89
N TRP A 122 1.02 13.20 -7.63
CA TRP A 122 1.26 13.92 -6.39
C TRP A 122 1.89 15.31 -6.64
N PRO A 123 1.77 16.22 -5.66
CA PRO A 123 2.32 17.57 -5.81
C PRO A 123 3.82 17.55 -6.08
N LYS A 124 4.24 18.25 -7.15
CA LYS A 124 5.63 18.38 -7.60
C LYS A 124 6.27 17.08 -8.13
N ALA A 125 5.48 16.07 -8.53
CA ALA A 125 6.00 14.83 -9.13
C ALA A 125 6.97 15.09 -10.30
N MET A 126 6.59 15.95 -11.25
CA MET A 126 7.43 16.34 -12.39
C MET A 126 8.65 17.19 -11.99
N ALA A 127 8.61 17.83 -10.83
CA ALA A 127 9.74 18.56 -10.26
C ALA A 127 10.57 17.69 -9.28
N GLY A 128 10.33 16.38 -9.28
CA GLY A 128 11.14 15.38 -8.58
C GLY A 128 10.83 15.19 -7.11
N SER A 129 9.68 15.63 -6.61
CA SER A 129 9.23 15.19 -5.27
C SER A 129 8.99 13.69 -5.22
N VAL A 130 9.23 13.07 -4.07
CA VAL A 130 9.00 11.64 -3.81
C VAL A 130 7.64 11.42 -3.16
N MET A 131 6.93 10.38 -3.58
CA MET A 131 5.72 9.89 -2.94
C MET A 131 6.04 8.59 -2.19
N LEU A 132 5.83 8.56 -0.88
CA LEU A 132 5.96 7.37 -0.04
C LEU A 132 4.58 6.81 0.28
N HIS A 133 4.42 5.49 0.14
CA HIS A 133 3.19 4.76 0.43
C HIS A 133 3.45 3.37 1.01
N GLY A 134 2.38 2.68 1.40
CA GLY A 134 2.34 1.24 1.70
C GLY A 134 1.26 0.56 0.86
N HIS A 135 0.37 -0.17 1.52
CA HIS A 135 -0.91 -0.70 1.03
C HIS A 135 -0.84 -1.83 0.01
N ILE A 136 0.08 -1.78 -0.95
CA ILE A 136 0.04 -2.69 -2.11
C ILE A 136 0.68 -4.05 -1.86
N HIS A 137 1.37 -4.22 -0.73
CA HIS A 137 2.07 -5.46 -0.35
C HIS A 137 2.97 -6.02 -1.46
N SER A 138 3.66 -5.13 -2.15
CA SER A 138 4.58 -5.52 -3.22
C SER A 138 5.93 -5.97 -2.66
N GLY A 139 6.66 -6.81 -3.40
CA GLY A 139 8.05 -7.11 -3.07
C GLY A 139 9.00 -5.99 -3.51
N PRO A 140 10.31 -6.11 -3.21
CA PRO A 140 11.32 -5.10 -3.56
C PRO A 140 11.35 -4.74 -5.06
N GLU A 141 10.93 -5.66 -5.94
CA GLU A 141 10.85 -5.49 -7.38
C GLU A 141 9.97 -4.30 -7.81
N TYR A 142 9.01 -3.90 -6.99
CA TYR A 142 8.18 -2.72 -7.25
C TYR A 142 9.00 -1.42 -7.24
N ASN A 143 9.82 -1.25 -6.21
CA ASN A 143 10.68 -0.08 -6.06
C ASN A 143 11.77 -0.06 -7.15
N GLU A 144 12.23 -1.24 -7.59
CA GLU A 144 13.13 -1.36 -8.75
C GLU A 144 12.45 -1.04 -10.09
N ALA A 145 11.19 -1.46 -10.28
CA ALA A 145 10.42 -1.13 -11.47
C ALA A 145 10.19 0.38 -11.58
N ASN A 146 9.94 1.06 -10.46
CA ASN A 146 9.80 2.51 -10.41
C ASN A 146 11.08 3.26 -10.80
N ILE A 147 12.28 2.72 -10.47
CA ILE A 147 13.56 3.26 -10.98
C ILE A 147 13.56 3.23 -12.51
N LYS A 148 13.27 2.07 -13.10
CA LYS A 148 13.28 1.86 -14.56
C LYS A 148 12.24 2.73 -15.27
N ALA A 149 11.08 2.92 -14.65
CA ALA A 149 10.02 3.77 -15.15
C ALA A 149 10.30 5.27 -14.95
N GLY A 150 11.26 5.64 -14.10
CA GLY A 150 11.55 7.03 -13.72
C GLY A 150 10.42 7.67 -12.88
N ILE A 151 9.73 6.85 -12.09
CA ILE A 151 8.61 7.26 -11.25
C ILE A 151 9.07 7.33 -9.79
N ARG A 152 9.06 8.52 -9.19
CA ARG A 152 9.46 8.72 -7.78
C ARG A 152 8.35 8.38 -6.78
N ARG A 153 7.74 7.19 -6.93
CA ARG A 153 6.82 6.59 -5.97
C ARG A 153 7.50 5.39 -5.33
N TYR A 154 7.53 5.34 -4.00
CA TYR A 154 8.27 4.34 -3.24
C TYR A 154 7.37 3.69 -2.20
N ASP A 155 7.35 2.36 -2.21
CA ASP A 155 6.68 1.54 -1.21
C ASP A 155 7.58 1.38 0.00
N VAL A 156 7.19 1.96 1.14
CA VAL A 156 7.86 1.82 2.45
C VAL A 156 7.24 0.69 3.29
N GLY A 157 6.33 -0.09 2.71
CA GLY A 157 5.75 -1.29 3.32
C GLY A 157 6.82 -2.31 3.69
N VAL A 158 6.57 -3.06 4.77
CA VAL A 158 7.52 -4.07 5.26
C VAL A 158 7.84 -5.13 4.21
N ASP A 159 6.86 -5.50 3.37
CA ASP A 159 7.03 -6.52 2.33
C ASP A 159 8.02 -6.08 1.24
N ALA A 160 8.00 -4.79 0.87
CA ALA A 160 8.89 -4.21 -0.14
C ALA A 160 10.32 -3.95 0.38
N ASN A 161 10.53 -4.03 1.70
CA ASN A 161 11.77 -3.59 2.35
C ASN A 161 12.37 -4.65 3.29
N ASN A 162 12.13 -5.93 3.00
CA ASN A 162 12.66 -7.06 3.76
C ASN A 162 12.33 -7.02 5.26
N TYR A 163 11.18 -6.44 5.60
CA TYR A 163 10.71 -6.29 6.98
C TYR A 163 11.52 -5.32 7.85
N TYR A 164 12.25 -4.38 7.24
CA TYR A 164 12.97 -3.30 7.93
C TYR A 164 12.37 -1.92 7.59
N PRO A 165 12.50 -0.93 8.50
CA PRO A 165 12.17 0.44 8.17
C PRO A 165 13.20 1.04 7.21
N VAL A 166 12.77 2.04 6.45
CA VAL A 166 13.60 2.74 5.47
C VAL A 166 13.99 4.12 6.00
N SER A 167 15.28 4.42 6.02
CA SER A 167 15.78 5.75 6.40
C SER A 167 15.54 6.78 5.30
N ILE A 168 15.48 8.05 5.68
CA ILE A 168 15.45 9.15 4.70
C ILE A 168 16.65 9.18 3.75
N GLU A 169 17.81 8.69 4.19
CA GLU A 169 18.99 8.59 3.32
C GLU A 169 18.82 7.50 2.26
N GLN A 170 18.25 6.34 2.62
CA GLN A 170 17.92 5.29 1.64
C GLN A 170 16.90 5.80 0.61
N VAL A 171 15.84 6.48 1.06
CA VAL A 171 14.85 7.08 0.14
C VAL A 171 15.52 8.08 -0.80
N LYS A 172 16.44 8.91 -0.28
CA LYS A 172 17.17 9.89 -1.10
C LYS A 172 18.07 9.20 -2.12
N GLN A 173 18.84 8.20 -1.71
CA GLN A 173 19.71 7.42 -2.61
C GLN A 173 18.91 6.74 -3.71
N TRP A 174 17.77 6.14 -3.37
CA TRP A 174 16.86 5.57 -4.36
C TRP A 174 16.30 6.65 -5.32
N ALA A 175 15.91 7.81 -4.81
CA ALA A 175 15.37 8.89 -5.63
C ALA A 175 16.42 9.48 -6.58
N GLU A 176 17.69 9.54 -6.18
CA GLU A 176 18.82 9.94 -7.03
C GLU A 176 19.07 8.95 -8.17
N GLN A 177 18.83 7.66 -7.94
CA GLN A 177 18.88 6.62 -8.97
C GLN A 177 17.64 6.59 -9.86
N THR A 178 16.56 7.28 -9.47
CA THR A 178 15.30 7.35 -10.22
C THR A 178 15.22 8.69 -10.97
N PRO A 179 15.75 8.77 -12.22
CA PRO A 179 15.63 9.99 -13.01
C PRO A 179 14.16 10.28 -13.31
N VAL A 180 13.73 11.52 -13.12
CA VAL A 180 12.34 11.90 -13.42
C VAL A 180 12.16 11.92 -14.94
N SER A 181 11.59 10.86 -15.49
CA SER A 181 11.27 10.70 -16.92
C SER A 181 9.84 11.16 -17.24
N ILE A 182 9.05 11.51 -16.22
CA ILE A 182 7.64 11.88 -16.34
C ILE A 182 7.52 13.27 -16.97
N THR A 183 7.18 13.29 -18.26
CA THR A 183 6.94 14.52 -19.04
C THR A 183 5.46 14.91 -19.13
N SER A 184 4.54 14.04 -18.73
CA SER A 184 3.09 14.28 -18.67
C SER A 184 2.46 13.47 -17.52
N ARG A 185 1.26 13.86 -17.05
CA ARG A 185 0.54 13.12 -15.99
C ARG A 185 0.17 11.67 -16.38
N GLU A 186 0.08 11.39 -17.68
CA GLU A 186 -0.27 10.07 -18.23
C GLU A 186 0.86 9.04 -18.06
N ASN A 187 2.12 9.51 -17.99
CA ASN A 187 3.31 8.65 -17.84
C ASN A 187 3.56 8.16 -16.40
N LEU A 188 2.68 8.49 -15.45
CA LEU A 188 2.72 7.96 -14.09
C LEU A 188 2.04 6.59 -13.95
N TYR A 189 1.55 6.06 -15.07
CA TYR A 189 0.93 4.75 -15.16
C TYR A 189 1.99 3.70 -15.52
N ILE A 190 2.20 2.71 -14.64
CA ILE A 190 2.85 1.45 -15.01
C ILE A 190 1.72 0.43 -15.23
N PRO A 191 1.46 -0.03 -16.46
CA PRO A 191 0.54 -1.13 -16.70
C PRO A 191 1.02 -2.39 -15.95
N GLY A 192 0.10 -3.07 -15.25
CA GLY A 192 0.36 -4.40 -14.66
C GLY A 192 0.86 -4.44 -13.21
N VAL A 193 1.00 -3.29 -12.52
CA VAL A 193 1.50 -3.24 -11.12
C VAL A 193 0.39 -2.96 -10.10
N TRP A 194 -0.82 -3.47 -10.35
CA TRP A 194 -1.94 -3.32 -9.42
C TRP A 194 -2.45 -4.68 -8.90
N THR A 195 -2.52 -4.74 -7.57
CA THR A 195 -3.38 -5.54 -6.67
C THR A 195 -3.33 -7.08 -6.71
N ALA A 196 -2.67 -7.67 -5.71
CA ALA A 196 -3.08 -8.94 -5.12
C ALA A 196 -4.28 -8.73 -4.17
N GLU A 197 -5.38 -8.17 -4.69
CA GLU A 197 -6.70 -8.36 -4.11
C GLU A 197 -7.68 -8.68 -5.24
N PRO A 198 -8.50 -9.73 -5.10
CA PRO A 198 -9.57 -9.98 -6.05
C PRO A 198 -10.52 -8.80 -5.98
N VAL A 199 -10.73 -8.13 -7.12
CA VAL A 199 -11.75 -7.09 -7.30
C VAL A 199 -13.03 -7.58 -6.63
N SER A 200 -13.38 -6.99 -5.47
CA SER A 200 -14.69 -7.22 -4.89
C SER A 200 -15.68 -6.63 -5.89
N LEU A 201 -16.48 -7.49 -6.53
CA LEU A 201 -17.62 -7.05 -7.33
C LEU A 201 -18.48 -6.14 -6.43
N GLY A 202 -18.39 -4.83 -6.63
CA GLY A 202 -19.20 -3.86 -5.90
C GLY A 202 -20.68 -4.21 -6.07
N ARG A 203 -21.50 -3.87 -5.07
CA ARG A 203 -22.95 -4.00 -5.20
C ARG A 203 -23.42 -3.15 -6.39
N PHE A 204 -24.10 -3.80 -7.32
CA PHE A 204 -24.68 -3.19 -8.51
C PHE A 204 -25.93 -2.40 -8.09
N GLU A 205 -25.89 -1.07 -8.21
CA GLU A 205 -27.07 -0.24 -8.14
C GLU A 205 -27.54 0.08 -9.57
N GLU A 206 -28.81 -0.25 -9.81
CA GLU A 206 -29.70 0.04 -10.95
C GLU A 206 -29.42 -0.67 -12.30
N GLU A 207 -30.45 -1.37 -12.79
CA GLU A 207 -30.54 -2.03 -14.09
C GLU A 207 -30.88 -1.00 -15.19
N HIS A 208 -29.96 -0.76 -16.12
CA HIS A 208 -30.24 -0.04 -17.36
C HIS A 208 -30.46 -1.03 -18.51
N PRO A 209 -31.49 -0.84 -19.37
CA PRO A 209 -31.92 -1.83 -20.37
C PRO A 209 -30.93 -2.07 -21.52
N ASP A 210 -29.95 -1.19 -21.73
CA ASP A 210 -28.94 -1.29 -22.79
C ASP A 210 -27.55 -1.68 -22.27
N ARG A 211 -27.43 -2.21 -21.04
CA ARG A 211 -26.14 -2.60 -20.46
C ARG A 211 -25.51 -3.78 -21.20
N LYS A 212 -24.21 -3.65 -21.51
CA LYS A 212 -23.36 -4.72 -22.02
C LYS A 212 -22.31 -5.08 -20.98
N LEU A 213 -22.17 -6.35 -20.66
CA LEU A 213 -21.10 -6.84 -19.79
C LEU A 213 -19.98 -7.40 -20.65
N VAL A 214 -18.83 -6.74 -20.69
CA VAL A 214 -17.69 -7.17 -21.52
C VAL A 214 -16.61 -7.78 -20.64
N VAL A 215 -16.13 -8.97 -21.03
CA VAL A 215 -14.94 -9.57 -20.43
C VAL A 215 -13.73 -9.15 -21.25
N TYR A 216 -12.77 -8.52 -20.59
CA TYR A 216 -11.56 -7.97 -21.20
C TYR A 216 -10.33 -8.78 -20.79
N ASP A 217 -9.47 -9.10 -21.75
CA ASP A 217 -8.13 -9.61 -21.46
C ASP A 217 -7.16 -8.43 -21.39
N SER A 218 -6.68 -8.15 -20.18
CA SER A 218 -5.72 -7.07 -19.95
C SER A 218 -4.31 -7.35 -20.46
N ASN A 219 -3.93 -8.62 -20.60
CA ASN A 219 -2.60 -9.01 -21.07
C ASN A 219 -2.50 -8.84 -22.58
N GLU A 220 -3.59 -9.12 -23.29
CA GLU A 220 -3.65 -9.06 -24.76
C GLU A 220 -4.36 -7.80 -25.28
N ASN A 221 -4.89 -6.97 -24.39
CA ASN A 221 -5.61 -5.74 -24.70
C ASN A 221 -6.75 -5.95 -25.72
N ARG A 222 -7.55 -7.01 -25.50
CA ARG A 222 -8.67 -7.39 -26.37
C ARG A 222 -9.92 -7.79 -25.60
N GLU A 223 -11.07 -7.57 -26.21
CA GLU A 223 -12.35 -8.08 -25.71
C GLU A 223 -12.45 -9.59 -25.98
N LEU A 224 -12.79 -10.37 -24.95
CA LEU A 224 -12.92 -11.82 -25.06
C LEU A 224 -14.35 -12.23 -25.39
N THR A 225 -15.35 -11.69 -24.68
CA THR A 225 -16.76 -12.10 -24.83
C THR A 225 -17.71 -11.05 -24.25
N GLU A 226 -18.83 -10.81 -24.92
CA GLU A 226 -19.96 -9.96 -24.45
C GLU A 226 -21.04 -10.83 -23.79
N TYR A 227 -21.57 -10.36 -22.66
CA TYR A 227 -22.67 -10.96 -21.92
C TYR A 227 -23.78 -9.93 -21.71
N HIS A 228 -25.02 -10.40 -21.70
CA HIS A 228 -26.21 -9.55 -21.55
C HIS A 228 -26.88 -9.69 -20.16
N ASP A 229 -26.40 -10.60 -19.31
CA ASP A 229 -26.92 -10.79 -17.96
C ASP A 229 -25.82 -11.17 -16.95
N GLU A 230 -26.00 -10.71 -15.71
CA GLU A 230 -25.00 -10.81 -14.63
C GLU A 230 -24.88 -12.23 -14.05
N GLU A 231 -25.97 -12.99 -14.02
CA GLU A 231 -26.00 -14.38 -13.54
C GLU A 231 -25.13 -15.29 -14.42
N THR A 232 -25.23 -15.15 -15.74
CA THR A 232 -24.41 -15.89 -16.70
C THR A 232 -22.93 -15.56 -16.55
N LEU A 233 -22.58 -14.27 -16.38
CA LEU A 233 -21.20 -13.85 -16.15
C LEU A 233 -20.64 -14.43 -14.84
N LYS A 234 -21.38 -14.32 -13.74
CA LYS A 234 -20.98 -14.87 -12.43
C LYS A 234 -20.77 -16.38 -12.48
N LYS A 235 -21.66 -17.11 -13.17
CA LYS A 235 -21.53 -18.57 -13.34
C LYS A 235 -20.28 -18.94 -14.14
N LYS A 236 -20.00 -18.21 -15.23
CA LYS A 236 -18.79 -18.42 -16.06
C LYS A 236 -17.50 -18.14 -15.29
N ILE A 237 -17.46 -17.05 -14.50
CA ILE A 237 -16.32 -16.74 -13.62
C ILE A 237 -16.09 -17.85 -12.60
N LYS A 238 -17.17 -18.40 -12.02
CA LYS A 238 -17.11 -19.47 -11.03
C LYS A 238 -16.67 -20.82 -11.62
N ASP A 239 -17.11 -21.13 -12.83
CA ASP A 239 -16.76 -22.38 -13.53
C ASP A 239 -15.32 -22.35 -14.09
N ALA A 240 -14.80 -21.15 -14.42
CA ALA A 240 -13.46 -20.97 -14.93
C ALA A 240 -12.38 -20.99 -13.83
N HIS A 241 -12.09 -22.18 -13.31
CA HIS A 241 -10.97 -22.42 -12.38
C HIS A 241 -9.58 -22.08 -12.95
N SER A 242 -9.49 -21.72 -14.24
CA SER A 242 -8.25 -21.49 -14.98
C SER A 242 -7.98 -20.03 -15.36
N ILE A 243 -8.82 -19.06 -14.98
CA ILE A 243 -8.60 -17.65 -15.33
C ILE A 243 -8.28 -16.84 -14.08
N ARG A 244 -7.12 -17.13 -13.47
CA ARG A 244 -6.63 -16.43 -12.27
C ARG A 244 -5.69 -15.27 -12.55
N ASP A 245 -5.26 -15.07 -13.79
CA ASP A 245 -4.29 -14.03 -14.14
C ASP A 245 -4.84 -13.10 -15.23
N GLY A 246 -5.59 -12.06 -14.82
CA GLY A 246 -6.09 -11.02 -15.72
C GLY A 246 -6.83 -9.91 -14.96
N PHE A 247 -6.68 -8.68 -15.43
CA PHE A 247 -7.45 -7.53 -14.94
C PHE A 247 -8.79 -7.46 -15.67
N TRP A 248 -9.86 -7.26 -14.92
CA TRP A 248 -11.23 -7.26 -15.44
C TRP A 248 -11.78 -5.84 -15.41
N LYS A 249 -12.35 -5.40 -16.54
CA LYS A 249 -13.02 -4.10 -16.62
C LYS A 249 -14.45 -4.32 -17.11
N VAL A 250 -15.43 -3.99 -16.28
CA VAL A 250 -16.83 -3.88 -16.70
C VAL A 250 -17.06 -2.44 -17.12
N THR A 251 -17.46 -2.23 -18.38
CA THR A 251 -17.77 -0.91 -18.93
C THR A 251 -19.27 -0.79 -19.12
N ILE A 252 -19.84 0.36 -18.77
CA ILE A 252 -21.23 0.76 -19.09
C ILE A 252 -21.21 1.48 -20.43
#